data_AF-X0V4M8-F1
#
_entry.id   AF-X0V4M8-F1
#
_cell.length_a   1.000
_cell.length_b   1.000
_cell.length_c   1.000
_cell.angle_alpha   90.00
_cell.angle_beta   90.00
_cell.angle_gamma   90.00
#
_symmetry.space_group_name_H-M   'P 1'
#
loop_
_entity.id
_entity.type
_entity.pdbx_description
1 polymer ?
#
loop_
_entity_poly.entity_id
_entity_poly.type
_entity_poly.pdbx_seq_one_letter_code
_entity_poly.pdbx_strand_id
1 'polypeptide(L)'
;NRKIYTTLGTNEILRVFDNVPRKAQAQTIMGNRLMYGNYVDGYDVKDSDGNDCDIVYNTELVSEDLIPVELGVSFNPFDFTIDPAVTRTVSDGQIDIDCSAIASDLEQGASLDFTIRIAHDSFSGSGAPSTTQAPFTITFSVVLDQPYASIANLVSSAVFTEALQGVTFPTDLTQCGTTAQGFSTTDQFNCTIQAPLDPSITWNKDMSSPTATVGVPITAIAYNTNTIRITLIAMRYVDAATPGVYLYEYFGSSGAGATFSKSADKRSLHSDRD
;
A
#
# COMPACT_ATOMS: atom_id res chain seq x y z
N ASN A 1 38.07 34.32 11.01
CA ASN A 1 38.93 33.63 10.02
C ASN A 1 38.14 32.44 9.45
N ARG A 2 37.32 32.64 8.42
CA ARG A 2 36.52 31.56 7.82
C ARG A 2 36.79 31.57 6.32
N LYS A 3 37.84 30.85 5.90
CA LYS A 3 38.10 30.62 4.48
C LYS A 3 37.03 29.65 3.98
N ILE A 4 36.29 30.05 2.95
CA ILE A 4 35.37 29.19 2.22
C ILE A 4 36.26 28.38 1.27
N TYR A 5 36.25 27.06 1.41
CA TYR A 5 36.88 26.17 0.44
C TYR A 5 35.88 25.98 -0.71
N THR A 6 36.18 26.56 -1.87
CA THR A 6 35.47 26.25 -3.11
C THR A 6 35.82 24.83 -3.51
N THR A 7 34.80 24.00 -3.72
CA THR A 7 34.96 22.67 -4.34
C THR A 7 35.40 22.85 -5.80
N LEU A 8 36.35 22.02 -6.26
CA LEU A 8 36.79 22.02 -7.66
C LEU A 8 35.58 21.95 -8.61
N GLY A 9 35.62 22.69 -9.71
CA GLY A 9 34.55 22.61 -10.72
C GLY A 9 34.50 21.21 -11.34
N THR A 10 33.31 20.75 -11.76
CA THR A 10 33.12 19.42 -12.37
C THR A 10 34.06 19.15 -13.55
N ASN A 11 34.45 20.21 -14.28
CA ASN A 11 35.37 20.17 -15.42
C ASN A 11 36.85 19.92 -15.03
N GLU A 12 37.18 20.04 -13.75
CA GLU A 12 38.51 19.80 -13.20
C GLU A 12 38.57 18.44 -12.49
N ILE A 13 37.44 17.96 -11.94
CA ILE A 13 37.32 16.63 -11.31
C ILE A 13 37.52 15.48 -12.31
N LEU A 14 37.02 15.61 -13.55
CA LEU A 14 37.03 14.53 -14.54
C LEU A 14 38.23 14.58 -15.49
N ARG A 15 39.30 15.29 -15.15
CA ARG A 15 40.51 15.31 -15.97
C ARG A 15 41.25 13.99 -15.81
N VAL A 16 41.12 13.14 -16.82
CA VAL A 16 41.92 11.92 -16.93
C VAL A 16 43.36 12.32 -17.23
N PHE A 17 44.31 11.86 -16.43
CA PHE A 17 45.73 12.06 -16.69
C PHE A 17 46.14 11.36 -17.99
N ASP A 18 47.13 11.92 -18.70
CA ASP A 18 47.77 11.23 -19.82
C ASP A 18 48.89 10.33 -19.26
N ASN A 19 48.85 9.05 -19.58
CA ASN A 19 49.93 8.14 -19.22
C ASN A 19 51.18 8.47 -20.04
N VAL A 20 52.31 8.70 -19.36
CA VAL A 20 53.59 9.06 -20.00
C VAL A 20 54.61 7.94 -19.78
N PRO A 21 55.21 7.38 -20.85
CA PRO A 21 56.21 6.35 -20.73
C PRO A 21 57.57 6.91 -20.30
N ARG A 22 58.38 6.10 -19.60
CA ARG A 22 59.79 6.43 -19.30
C ARG A 22 60.64 6.58 -20.57
N LYS A 23 60.30 5.81 -21.61
CA LYS A 23 60.89 5.89 -22.95
C LYS A 23 59.80 5.61 -23.98
N ALA A 24 59.34 6.67 -24.64
CA ALA A 24 58.37 6.55 -25.71
C ALA A 24 58.98 5.84 -26.92
N GLN A 25 58.25 4.86 -27.46
CA GLN A 25 58.61 4.19 -28.72
C GLN A 25 57.74 4.65 -29.89
N ALA A 26 56.62 5.29 -29.59
CA ALA A 26 55.70 5.84 -30.56
C ALA A 26 55.02 7.09 -29.97
N GLN A 27 54.59 7.99 -30.85
CA GLN A 27 53.82 9.18 -30.50
C GLN A 27 52.71 9.33 -31.54
N THR A 28 51.50 9.64 -31.10
CA THR A 28 50.36 9.88 -31.98
C THR A 28 49.42 10.93 -31.38
N ILE A 29 48.60 11.55 -32.22
CA ILE A 29 47.53 12.45 -31.78
C ILE A 29 46.21 11.73 -32.04
N MET A 30 45.40 11.57 -31.00
CA MET A 30 44.04 11.02 -31.09
C MET A 30 43.05 12.04 -30.51
N GLY A 31 42.21 12.60 -31.39
CA GLY A 31 41.36 13.73 -31.05
C GLY A 31 42.19 14.96 -30.64
N ASN A 32 41.94 15.49 -29.45
CA ASN A 32 42.70 16.61 -28.86
C ASN A 32 43.82 16.15 -27.90
N ARG A 33 44.14 14.85 -27.83
CA ARG A 33 45.14 14.31 -26.89
C ARG A 33 46.40 13.85 -27.61
N LEU A 34 47.54 14.23 -27.05
CA LEU A 34 48.84 13.72 -27.43
C LEU A 34 49.10 12.42 -26.66
N MET A 35 49.22 11.31 -27.37
CA MET A 35 49.41 9.99 -26.80
C MET A 35 50.81 9.47 -27.08
N TYR A 36 51.47 8.93 -26.07
CA TYR A 36 52.75 8.24 -26.20
C TYR A 36 52.56 6.72 -26.01
N GLY A 37 53.16 5.93 -26.90
CA GLY A 37 53.17 4.47 -26.78
C GLY A 37 54.29 3.99 -25.85
N ASN A 38 54.16 2.74 -25.35
CA ASN A 38 55.09 2.08 -24.44
C ASN A 38 55.06 2.56 -22.97
N TYR A 39 53.88 2.93 -22.44
CA TYR A 39 53.70 3.22 -21.01
C TYR A 39 53.36 1.94 -20.23
N VAL A 40 53.68 1.92 -18.94
CA VAL A 40 53.30 0.86 -17.99
C VAL A 40 52.23 1.44 -17.08
N ASP A 41 51.05 0.82 -17.07
CA ASP A 41 49.96 1.19 -16.18
C ASP A 41 50.16 0.58 -14.78
N GLY A 42 49.65 1.23 -13.73
CA GLY A 42 49.81 0.76 -12.35
C GLY A 42 51.27 0.75 -11.86
N TYR A 43 52.17 1.53 -12.49
CA TYR A 43 53.57 1.59 -12.10
C TYR A 43 53.73 2.28 -10.73
N ASP A 44 54.37 1.60 -9.77
CA ASP A 44 54.69 2.13 -8.43
C ASP A 44 53.45 2.48 -7.58
N VAL A 45 52.37 1.71 -7.73
CA VAL A 45 51.24 1.78 -6.80
C VAL A 45 51.68 1.08 -5.52
N LYS A 46 52.21 1.87 -4.58
CA LYS A 46 52.70 1.41 -3.28
C LYS A 46 51.77 1.84 -2.16
N ASP A 47 51.68 1.04 -1.10
CA ASP A 47 51.03 1.45 0.14
C ASP A 47 51.91 2.44 0.94
N SER A 48 51.41 2.89 2.10
CA SER A 48 52.16 3.80 2.99
C SER A 48 53.46 3.22 3.54
N ASP A 49 53.64 1.90 3.46
CA ASP A 49 54.79 1.17 3.96
C ASP A 49 55.77 0.77 2.84
N GLY A 50 55.45 1.11 1.57
CA GLY A 50 56.29 0.90 0.40
C GLY A 50 56.11 -0.46 -0.30
N ASN A 51 55.08 -1.25 0.06
CA ASN A 51 54.79 -2.53 -0.57
C ASN A 51 53.97 -2.34 -1.85
N ASP A 52 54.14 -3.24 -2.84
CA ASP A 52 53.29 -3.24 -4.04
C ASP A 52 51.82 -3.48 -3.68
N CYS A 53 50.94 -2.58 -4.09
CA CYS A 53 49.50 -2.75 -4.00
C CYS A 53 49.00 -3.53 -5.21
N ASP A 54 48.65 -4.79 -5.03
CA ASP A 54 47.86 -5.53 -6.01
C ASP A 54 46.42 -5.00 -6.00
N ILE A 55 45.98 -4.43 -7.13
CA ILE A 55 44.59 -3.99 -7.31
C ILE A 55 43.73 -5.22 -7.63
N VAL A 56 43.34 -5.95 -6.59
CA VAL A 56 42.38 -7.06 -6.69
C VAL A 56 41.00 -6.57 -6.29
N TYR A 57 40.03 -6.70 -7.18
CA TYR A 57 38.63 -6.52 -6.84
C TYR A 57 37.97 -7.88 -6.71
N ASN A 58 37.22 -8.07 -5.64
CA ASN A 58 36.33 -9.20 -5.48
C ASN A 58 34.92 -8.71 -5.77
N THR A 59 34.19 -9.46 -6.60
CA THR A 59 32.78 -9.21 -6.85
C THR A 59 31.97 -10.28 -6.14
N GLU A 60 30.97 -9.86 -5.37
CA GLU A 60 29.97 -10.75 -4.77
C GLU A 60 28.61 -10.47 -5.41
N LEU A 61 27.86 -11.52 -5.73
CA LEU A 61 26.48 -11.39 -6.17
C LEU A 61 25.61 -11.16 -4.93
N VAL A 62 25.07 -9.95 -4.80
CA VAL A 62 23.95 -9.68 -3.89
C VAL A 62 22.67 -9.81 -4.70
N SER A 63 21.81 -10.76 -4.34
CA SER A 63 20.53 -11.01 -5.00
C SER A 63 19.44 -11.08 -3.95
N GLU A 64 18.33 -10.39 -4.19
CA GLU A 64 17.13 -10.41 -3.34
C GLU A 64 15.92 -10.68 -4.23
N ASP A 65 14.99 -11.51 -3.75
CA ASP A 65 13.75 -11.82 -4.47
C ASP A 65 12.77 -10.65 -4.32
N LEU A 66 12.29 -10.10 -5.44
CA LEU A 66 11.37 -8.95 -5.47
C LEU A 66 9.89 -9.37 -5.63
N ILE A 67 9.52 -10.52 -5.07
CA ILE A 67 8.18 -11.10 -5.24
C ILE A 67 7.30 -10.66 -4.05
N PRO A 68 6.11 -10.09 -4.30
CA PRO A 68 5.15 -9.82 -3.24
C PRO A 68 4.80 -11.09 -2.47
N VAL A 69 4.82 -11.00 -1.14
CA VAL A 69 4.43 -12.07 -0.24
C VAL A 69 2.90 -12.13 -0.19
N GLU A 70 2.31 -13.25 -0.61
CA GLU A 70 0.88 -13.50 -0.41
C GLU A 70 0.61 -13.80 1.07
N LEU A 71 -0.38 -13.12 1.62
CA LEU A 71 -0.79 -13.29 3.02
C LEU A 71 -2.01 -14.21 3.12
N GLY A 72 -2.03 -15.05 4.15
CA GLY A 72 -3.15 -15.94 4.40
C GLY A 72 -4.42 -15.17 4.73
N VAL A 73 -5.57 -15.65 4.25
CA VAL A 73 -6.88 -15.01 4.49
C VAL A 73 -7.86 -16.03 5.06
N SER A 74 -8.64 -15.63 6.06
CA SER A 74 -9.76 -16.41 6.59
C SER A 74 -10.97 -15.53 6.88
N PHE A 75 -12.16 -16.14 6.83
CA PHE A 75 -13.43 -15.47 7.04
C PHE A 75 -14.02 -15.86 8.40
N ASN A 76 -14.56 -14.86 9.09
CA ASN A 76 -15.10 -15.02 10.43
C ASN A 76 -16.51 -14.44 10.53
N PRO A 77 -17.37 -15.03 11.37
CA PRO A 77 -18.70 -14.52 11.58
C PRO A 77 -18.67 -13.16 12.28
N PHE A 78 -19.61 -12.30 11.94
CA PHE A 78 -19.81 -11.02 12.60
C PHE A 78 -21.30 -10.75 12.85
N ASP A 79 -21.61 -10.26 14.04
CA ASP A 79 -22.96 -9.90 14.47
C ASP A 79 -23.23 -8.42 14.18
N PHE A 80 -23.94 -8.17 13.08
CA PHE A 80 -24.43 -6.85 12.75
C PHE A 80 -25.60 -6.45 13.65
N THR A 81 -25.55 -5.22 14.15
CA THR A 81 -26.55 -4.64 15.05
C THR A 81 -27.06 -3.28 14.54
N ILE A 82 -26.92 -3.02 13.23
CA ILE A 82 -27.42 -1.81 12.58
C ILE A 82 -28.96 -1.70 12.65
N ASP A 83 -29.64 -2.84 12.59
CA ASP A 83 -31.08 -2.95 12.89
C ASP A 83 -31.27 -3.05 14.40
N PRO A 84 -31.81 -2.03 15.08
CA PRO A 84 -31.97 -2.06 16.54
C PRO A 84 -32.93 -3.16 17.03
N ALA A 85 -33.77 -3.71 16.15
CA ALA A 85 -34.73 -4.75 16.49
C ALA A 85 -34.17 -6.16 16.27
N VAL A 86 -33.11 -6.32 15.48
CA VAL A 86 -32.60 -7.64 15.08
C VAL A 86 -31.08 -7.65 14.96
N THR A 87 -30.44 -8.61 15.63
CA THR A 87 -29.04 -8.96 15.36
C THR A 87 -28.95 -9.94 14.21
N ARG A 88 -28.07 -9.67 13.23
CA ARG A 88 -27.82 -10.54 12.09
C ARG A 88 -26.37 -11.01 12.06
N THR A 89 -26.18 -12.30 12.21
CA THR A 89 -24.87 -12.95 12.06
C THR A 89 -24.63 -13.27 10.60
N VAL A 90 -23.61 -12.66 10.02
CA VAL A 90 -23.10 -13.01 8.68
C VAL A 90 -21.82 -13.82 8.87
N SER A 91 -21.72 -15.01 8.27
CA SER A 91 -20.61 -15.96 8.47
C SER A 91 -19.23 -15.44 8.10
N ASP A 92 -19.20 -14.44 7.22
CA ASP A 92 -18.07 -13.89 6.50
C ASP A 92 -18.09 -12.35 6.55
N GLY A 93 -18.65 -11.80 7.64
CA GLY A 93 -18.68 -10.35 7.91
C GLY A 93 -17.34 -9.79 8.43
N GLN A 94 -16.41 -10.66 8.84
CA GLN A 94 -15.05 -10.31 9.22
C GLN A 94 -14.02 -11.07 8.37
N ILE A 95 -12.91 -10.40 8.06
CA ILE A 95 -11.81 -10.95 7.26
C ILE A 95 -10.53 -10.84 8.08
N ASP A 96 -9.87 -11.96 8.32
CA ASP A 96 -8.59 -12.04 9.01
C ASP A 96 -7.47 -12.23 7.99
N ILE A 97 -6.48 -11.36 8.04
CA ILE A 97 -5.25 -11.42 7.25
C ILE A 97 -4.11 -11.86 8.18
N ASP A 98 -3.49 -12.99 7.85
CA ASP A 98 -2.32 -13.51 8.56
C ASP A 98 -1.04 -12.81 8.08
N CYS A 99 -0.51 -11.96 8.95
CA CYS A 99 0.71 -11.19 8.74
C CYS A 99 1.93 -11.83 9.42
N SER A 100 1.86 -13.10 9.85
CA SER A 100 2.99 -13.79 10.49
C SER A 100 4.25 -13.82 9.61
N ALA A 101 4.08 -13.92 8.30
CA ALA A 101 5.16 -13.91 7.31
C ALA A 101 5.88 -12.55 7.18
N ILE A 102 5.28 -11.46 7.66
CA ILE A 102 5.78 -10.09 7.44
C ILE A 102 5.99 -9.30 8.75
N ALA A 103 5.81 -9.95 9.90
CA ALA A 103 5.81 -9.26 11.19
C ALA A 103 7.15 -8.56 11.52
N SER A 104 8.26 -9.02 10.93
CA SER A 104 9.60 -8.42 11.07
C SER A 104 9.93 -7.37 10.00
N ASP A 105 9.09 -7.23 8.97
CA ASP A 105 9.47 -6.58 7.72
C ASP A 105 8.72 -5.25 7.49
N LEU A 106 8.11 -4.70 8.54
CA LEU A 106 7.29 -3.48 8.50
C LEU A 106 8.16 -2.21 8.42
N GLU A 107 8.88 -2.05 7.32
CA GLU A 107 9.77 -0.92 7.06
C GLU A 107 9.07 0.19 6.26
N GLN A 108 9.60 1.42 6.35
CA GLN A 108 9.13 2.54 5.56
C GLN A 108 9.20 2.23 4.05
N GLY A 109 8.14 2.56 3.31
CA GLY A 109 8.03 2.39 1.86
C GLY A 109 7.53 1.01 1.42
N ALA A 110 7.45 0.03 2.33
CA ALA A 110 6.74 -1.22 2.06
C ALA A 110 5.25 -0.95 1.81
N SER A 111 4.56 -1.85 1.10
CA SER A 111 3.10 -1.72 0.86
C SER A 111 2.35 -3.01 1.13
N LEU A 112 1.14 -2.83 1.65
CA LEU A 112 0.10 -3.87 1.75
C LEU A 112 -1.01 -3.55 0.75
N ASP A 113 -1.32 -4.50 -0.11
CA ASP A 113 -2.36 -4.37 -1.11
C ASP A 113 -3.47 -5.38 -0.83
N PHE A 114 -4.71 -4.90 -0.77
CA PHE A 114 -5.88 -5.68 -0.39
C PHE A 114 -6.91 -5.69 -1.51
N THR A 115 -7.54 -6.84 -1.71
CA THR A 115 -8.69 -7.03 -2.59
C THR A 115 -9.77 -7.78 -1.84
N ILE A 116 -10.98 -7.24 -1.77
CA ILE A 116 -12.12 -7.87 -1.10
C ILE A 116 -13.31 -7.90 -2.05
N ARG A 117 -13.84 -9.10 -2.30
CA ARG A 117 -15.07 -9.32 -3.05
C ARG A 117 -16.24 -9.43 -2.08
N ILE A 118 -17.21 -8.56 -2.24
CA ILE A 118 -18.37 -8.42 -1.37
C ILE A 118 -19.62 -8.91 -2.12
N ALA A 119 -20.47 -9.64 -1.41
CA ALA A 119 -21.75 -10.11 -1.92
C ALA A 119 -22.87 -9.81 -0.92
N HIS A 120 -24.09 -9.71 -1.43
CA HIS A 120 -25.30 -9.69 -0.62
C HIS A 120 -25.39 -10.97 0.23
N ASP A 121 -25.72 -10.83 1.51
CA ASP A 121 -26.05 -11.94 2.41
C ASP A 121 -27.57 -12.02 2.63
N SER A 122 -28.15 -10.97 3.22
CA SER A 122 -29.56 -10.96 3.62
C SER A 122 -30.12 -9.56 3.81
N PHE A 123 -31.44 -9.48 4.02
CA PHE A 123 -32.15 -8.27 4.42
C PHE A 123 -32.82 -8.41 5.80
N SER A 124 -33.02 -7.29 6.49
CA SER A 124 -33.97 -7.14 7.60
C SER A 124 -34.70 -5.80 7.53
N GLY A 125 -35.66 -5.57 8.43
CA GLY A 125 -36.49 -4.37 8.43
C GLY A 125 -37.76 -4.52 7.60
N SER A 126 -38.17 -3.44 6.94
CA SER A 126 -39.44 -3.32 6.21
C SER A 126 -39.27 -3.53 4.70
N GLY A 127 -40.39 -3.73 4.01
CA GLY A 127 -40.42 -3.92 2.56
C GLY A 127 -40.18 -5.37 2.12
N ALA A 128 -40.25 -5.57 0.82
CA ALA A 128 -39.98 -6.83 0.14
C ALA A 128 -39.12 -6.53 -1.11
N PRO A 129 -37.81 -6.29 -0.93
CA PRO A 129 -36.88 -6.08 -2.03
C PRO A 129 -36.98 -7.17 -3.10
N SER A 130 -37.13 -6.77 -4.35
CA SER A 130 -37.18 -7.63 -5.53
C SER A 130 -35.81 -7.84 -6.19
N THR A 131 -34.82 -7.03 -5.79
CA THR A 131 -33.43 -7.12 -6.24
C THR A 131 -32.48 -7.06 -5.06
N THR A 132 -31.36 -7.75 -5.18
CA THR A 132 -30.22 -7.66 -4.25
C THR A 132 -29.07 -6.93 -4.94
N GLN A 133 -28.14 -6.39 -4.14
CA GLN A 133 -26.89 -5.87 -4.69
C GLN A 133 -26.10 -7.00 -5.40
N ALA A 134 -25.66 -6.73 -6.62
CA ALA A 134 -24.77 -7.63 -7.35
C ALA A 134 -23.38 -7.66 -6.70
N PRO A 135 -22.66 -8.81 -6.69
CA PRO A 135 -21.33 -8.88 -6.11
C PRO A 135 -20.36 -7.86 -6.74
N PHE A 136 -19.54 -7.22 -5.91
CA PHE A 136 -18.58 -6.20 -6.32
C PHE A 136 -17.26 -6.36 -5.59
N THR A 137 -16.23 -5.64 -6.03
CA THR A 137 -14.89 -5.71 -5.45
C THR A 137 -14.45 -4.34 -4.99
N ILE A 138 -13.91 -4.29 -3.76
CA ILE A 138 -13.21 -3.14 -3.21
C ILE A 138 -11.72 -3.46 -3.13
N THR A 139 -10.89 -2.43 -3.31
CA THR A 139 -9.43 -2.56 -3.32
C THR A 139 -8.82 -1.35 -2.64
N PHE A 140 -7.81 -1.57 -1.80
CA PHE A 140 -7.06 -0.48 -1.18
C PHE A 140 -5.62 -0.91 -0.93
N SER A 141 -4.75 0.09 -0.85
CA SER A 141 -3.32 -0.08 -0.62
C SER A 141 -2.88 0.80 0.55
N VAL A 142 -2.02 0.27 1.40
CA VAL A 142 -1.39 0.98 2.51
C VAL A 142 0.11 0.97 2.26
N VAL A 143 0.66 2.14 1.94
CA VAL A 143 2.12 2.33 1.86
C VAL A 143 2.62 2.82 3.20
N LEU A 144 3.54 2.09 3.82
CA LEU A 144 4.08 2.42 5.13
C LEU A 144 4.88 3.72 5.04
N ASP A 145 4.42 4.75 5.73
CA ASP A 145 5.02 6.09 5.79
C ASP A 145 6.23 6.16 6.75
N GLN A 146 6.36 5.17 7.63
CA GLN A 146 7.43 5.01 8.62
C GLN A 146 7.59 3.52 8.98
N PRO A 147 8.68 3.10 9.64
CA PRO A 147 8.76 1.74 10.17
C PRO A 147 7.77 1.54 11.33
N TYR A 148 7.15 0.37 11.41
CA TYR A 148 6.20 0.00 12.46
C TYR A 148 6.74 -1.15 13.30
N ALA A 149 6.73 -1.00 14.62
CA ALA A 149 7.24 -2.03 15.54
C ALA A 149 6.33 -3.27 15.66
N SER A 150 5.07 -3.17 15.23
CA SER A 150 4.09 -4.26 15.27
C SER A 150 2.90 -4.00 14.35
N ILE A 151 2.14 -5.05 14.04
CA ILE A 151 0.86 -4.95 13.34
C ILE A 151 -0.13 -4.05 14.09
N ALA A 152 -0.12 -4.09 15.43
CA ALA A 152 -0.96 -3.21 16.23
C ALA A 152 -0.65 -1.73 15.99
N ASN A 153 0.63 -1.35 15.93
CA ASN A 153 1.03 0.03 15.61
C ASN A 153 0.63 0.41 14.19
N LEU A 154 0.81 -0.50 13.22
CA LEU A 154 0.44 -0.28 11.83
C LEU A 154 -1.07 -0.05 11.66
N VAL A 155 -1.92 -0.93 12.20
CA VAL A 155 -3.38 -0.82 12.03
C VAL A 155 -3.95 0.42 12.72
N SER A 156 -3.33 0.86 13.84
CA SER A 156 -3.72 2.09 14.53
C SER A 156 -3.22 3.38 13.88
N SER A 157 -2.41 3.28 12.83
CA SER A 157 -1.77 4.44 12.19
C SER A 157 -2.74 5.26 11.35
N ALA A 158 -2.39 6.52 11.11
CA ALA A 158 -3.14 7.39 10.21
C ALA A 158 -3.19 6.80 8.79
N VAL A 159 -2.07 6.32 8.25
CA VAL A 159 -2.03 5.79 6.88
C VAL A 159 -2.96 4.58 6.67
N PHE A 160 -3.11 3.71 7.69
CA PHE A 160 -4.02 2.57 7.62
C PHE A 160 -5.48 3.00 7.81
N THR A 161 -5.76 3.82 8.82
CA THR A 161 -7.13 4.26 9.13
C THR A 161 -7.70 5.15 8.03
N GLU A 162 -6.92 6.08 7.47
CA GLU A 162 -7.32 6.95 6.35
C GLU A 162 -7.56 6.14 5.07
N ALA A 163 -6.83 5.06 4.81
CA ALA A 163 -7.11 4.18 3.67
C ALA A 163 -8.50 3.53 3.76
N LEU A 164 -8.98 3.25 4.98
CA LEU A 164 -10.29 2.64 5.20
C LEU A 164 -11.44 3.64 5.24
N GLN A 165 -11.29 4.74 5.97
CA GLN A 165 -12.39 5.68 6.26
C GLN A 165 -12.26 7.06 5.60
N GLY A 166 -11.11 7.37 5.01
CA GLY A 166 -10.79 8.69 4.47
C GLY A 166 -10.50 9.71 5.57
N VAL A 167 -10.31 10.97 5.18
CA VAL A 167 -10.04 12.07 6.13
C VAL A 167 -11.34 12.53 6.81
N THR A 168 -12.47 12.40 6.11
CA THR A 168 -13.82 12.69 6.61
C THR A 168 -14.78 11.62 6.13
N PHE A 169 -15.49 10.99 7.07
CA PHE A 169 -16.54 10.04 6.73
C PHE A 169 -17.72 10.78 6.08
N PRO A 170 -18.26 10.31 4.94
CA PRO A 170 -19.38 10.95 4.28
C PRO A 170 -20.63 10.85 5.16
N THR A 171 -21.13 11.99 5.62
CA THR A 171 -22.42 12.09 6.32
C THR A 171 -23.60 12.07 5.36
N ASP A 172 -23.35 12.24 4.06
CA ASP A 172 -24.33 12.20 2.99
C ASP A 172 -23.93 11.17 1.93
N LEU A 173 -24.61 10.02 1.95
CA LEU A 173 -24.38 8.92 1.00
C LEU A 173 -24.93 9.20 -0.41
N THR A 174 -25.59 10.34 -0.63
CA THR A 174 -26.01 10.78 -1.96
C THR A 174 -24.87 11.45 -2.74
N GLN A 175 -23.83 11.93 -2.05
CA GLN A 175 -22.61 12.47 -2.65
C GLN A 175 -21.55 11.38 -2.78
N CYS A 176 -21.77 10.50 -3.75
CA CYS A 176 -20.81 9.45 -4.09
C CYS A 176 -19.62 10.05 -4.87
N GLY A 177 -18.60 10.53 -4.16
CA GLY A 177 -17.28 10.84 -4.70
C GLY A 177 -17.22 12.03 -5.66
N THR A 178 -17.05 13.24 -5.12
CA THR A 178 -16.34 14.28 -5.88
C THR A 178 -14.85 14.15 -5.59
N THR A 179 -13.99 14.38 -6.58
CA THR A 179 -12.52 14.26 -6.48
C THR A 179 -11.88 15.10 -5.36
N ALA A 180 -12.64 15.95 -4.66
CA ALA A 180 -12.20 16.79 -3.57
C ALA A 180 -12.20 16.11 -2.17
N GLN A 181 -12.85 14.95 -2.01
CA GLN A 181 -13.05 14.31 -0.69
C GLN A 181 -12.10 13.14 -0.38
N GLY A 182 -11.30 12.70 -1.36
CA GLY A 182 -10.58 11.44 -1.28
C GLY A 182 -11.50 10.24 -1.53
N PHE A 183 -10.94 9.10 -1.94
CA PHE A 183 -11.68 7.86 -2.15
C PHE A 183 -11.17 6.83 -1.14
N SER A 184 -11.83 6.72 0.00
CA SER A 184 -11.54 5.66 0.97
C SER A 184 -12.17 4.33 0.56
N THR A 185 -11.74 3.26 1.21
CA THR A 185 -12.36 1.93 1.04
C THR A 185 -13.86 1.96 1.36
N THR A 186 -14.26 2.72 2.39
CA THR A 186 -15.66 2.87 2.75
C THR A 186 -16.44 3.69 1.73
N ASP A 187 -15.82 4.69 1.11
CA ASP A 187 -16.44 5.43 0.00
C ASP A 187 -16.68 4.52 -1.20
N GLN A 188 -15.71 3.67 -1.54
CA GLN A 188 -15.87 2.70 -2.63
C GLN A 188 -17.07 1.77 -2.37
N PHE A 189 -17.22 1.28 -1.15
CA PHE A 189 -18.38 0.48 -0.73
C PHE A 189 -19.70 1.26 -0.88
N ASN A 190 -19.77 2.44 -0.26
CA ASN A 190 -20.97 3.28 -0.25
C ASN A 190 -21.39 3.72 -1.66
N CYS A 191 -20.44 4.04 -2.53
CA CYS A 191 -20.69 4.49 -3.90
C CYS A 191 -21.15 3.37 -4.82
N THR A 192 -20.64 2.15 -4.59
CA THR A 192 -20.98 1.01 -5.45
C THR A 192 -22.41 0.52 -5.19
N ILE A 193 -22.83 0.52 -3.93
CA ILE A 193 -24.15 0.03 -3.53
C ILE A 193 -25.26 0.89 -4.14
N GLN A 194 -26.21 0.20 -4.77
CA GLN A 194 -27.44 0.75 -5.31
C GLN A 194 -28.61 0.42 -4.39
N ALA A 195 -29.57 1.33 -4.27
CA ALA A 195 -30.79 1.05 -3.53
C ALA A 195 -31.58 -0.10 -4.20
N PRO A 196 -32.09 -1.08 -3.44
CA PRO A 196 -32.83 -2.19 -4.01
C PRO A 196 -34.19 -1.74 -4.56
N LEU A 197 -34.65 -2.38 -5.63
CA LEU A 197 -36.00 -2.19 -6.15
C LEU A 197 -37.01 -2.92 -5.29
N ASP A 198 -38.10 -2.26 -4.93
CA ASP A 198 -39.23 -2.82 -4.18
C ASP A 198 -40.53 -2.46 -4.92
N PRO A 199 -41.54 -3.35 -4.98
CA PRO A 199 -42.81 -3.08 -5.66
C PRO A 199 -43.61 -1.88 -5.11
N SER A 200 -43.36 -1.50 -3.85
CA SER A 200 -44.20 -0.57 -3.10
C SER A 200 -43.44 0.59 -2.45
N ILE A 201 -42.12 0.45 -2.28
CA ILE A 201 -41.28 1.43 -1.57
C ILE A 201 -40.14 1.89 -2.46
N THR A 202 -39.85 3.19 -2.44
CA THR A 202 -38.63 3.73 -3.04
C THR A 202 -37.60 3.92 -1.94
N TRP A 203 -36.52 3.16 -1.99
CA TRP A 203 -35.46 3.19 -0.99
C TRP A 203 -34.38 4.24 -1.33
N ASN A 204 -34.02 5.07 -0.35
CA ASN A 204 -32.86 5.95 -0.42
C ASN A 204 -31.79 5.46 0.57
N LYS A 205 -30.50 5.52 0.18
CA LYS A 205 -29.39 5.26 1.11
C LYS A 205 -29.42 6.28 2.24
N ASP A 206 -29.31 5.81 3.47
CA ASP A 206 -29.42 6.65 4.66
C ASP A 206 -28.11 6.62 5.47
N MET A 207 -27.61 5.43 5.81
CA MET A 207 -26.30 5.28 6.44
C MET A 207 -25.70 3.89 6.19
N SER A 208 -24.39 3.78 6.37
CA SER A 208 -23.69 2.50 6.46
C SER A 208 -22.94 2.40 7.78
N SER A 209 -22.98 1.21 8.39
CA SER A 209 -22.39 0.92 9.69
C SER A 209 -22.49 -0.57 10.01
N PRO A 210 -21.62 -1.15 10.85
CA PRO A 210 -21.86 -2.46 11.42
C PRO A 210 -22.90 -2.45 12.57
N THR A 211 -23.13 -1.28 13.18
CA THR A 211 -23.99 -1.11 14.37
C THR A 211 -25.01 0.01 14.18
N ALA A 212 -25.92 0.18 15.13
CA ALA A 212 -26.88 1.30 15.09
C ALA A 212 -26.23 2.67 15.26
N THR A 213 -24.92 2.74 15.59
CA THR A 213 -24.16 3.98 15.62
C THR A 213 -23.97 4.51 14.21
N VAL A 214 -24.39 5.76 13.99
CA VAL A 214 -24.27 6.42 12.69
C VAL A 214 -22.80 6.63 12.34
N GLY A 215 -22.44 6.27 11.11
CA GLY A 215 -21.17 6.65 10.49
C GLY A 215 -19.94 5.91 11.00
N VAL A 216 -20.08 4.63 11.33
CA VAL A 216 -18.93 3.77 11.61
C VAL A 216 -18.46 3.15 10.29
N PRO A 217 -17.24 3.47 9.82
CA PRO A 217 -16.71 2.98 8.56
C PRO A 217 -16.34 1.50 8.60
N ILE A 218 -15.88 0.97 7.46
CA ILE A 218 -15.07 -0.25 7.47
C ILE A 218 -13.87 0.01 8.38
N THR A 219 -13.63 -0.88 9.32
CA THR A 219 -12.56 -0.74 10.31
C THR A 219 -11.65 -1.96 10.30
N ALA A 220 -10.42 -1.75 10.76
CA ALA A 220 -9.49 -2.84 11.02
C ALA A 220 -8.98 -2.75 12.46
N ILE A 221 -8.71 -3.90 13.05
CA ILE A 221 -8.03 -4.03 14.34
C ILE A 221 -6.88 -5.02 14.23
N ALA A 222 -5.88 -4.91 15.11
CA ALA A 222 -4.99 -6.03 15.36
C ALA A 222 -5.71 -7.03 16.28
N TYR A 223 -6.24 -8.11 15.69
CA TYR A 223 -7.00 -9.12 16.44
C TYR A 223 -6.11 -9.91 17.41
N ASN A 224 -4.87 -10.15 16.97
CA ASN A 224 -3.78 -10.66 17.79
C ASN A 224 -2.46 -10.05 17.29
N THR A 225 -1.32 -10.58 17.74
CA THR A 225 0.01 -10.07 17.40
C THR A 225 0.27 -9.97 15.90
N ASN A 226 -0.23 -10.93 15.10
CA ASN A 226 0.09 -11.09 13.69
C ASN A 226 -1.14 -11.09 12.78
N THR A 227 -2.33 -10.77 13.29
CA THR A 227 -3.55 -10.81 12.47
C THR A 227 -4.21 -9.45 12.40
N ILE A 228 -4.39 -8.95 11.18
CA ILE A 228 -5.25 -7.80 10.89
C ILE A 228 -6.65 -8.34 10.67
N ARG A 229 -7.63 -7.85 11.43
CA ARG A 229 -9.05 -8.18 11.25
C ARG A 229 -9.80 -6.98 10.71
N ILE A 230 -10.34 -7.12 9.51
CA ILE A 230 -11.19 -6.12 8.87
C ILE A 230 -12.65 -6.50 9.14
N THR A 231 -13.45 -5.53 9.58
CA THR A 231 -14.90 -5.70 9.80
C THR A 231 -15.66 -4.95 8.70
N LEU A 232 -16.48 -5.67 7.94
CA LEU A 232 -17.36 -5.09 6.93
C LEU A 232 -18.52 -4.32 7.59
N ILE A 233 -19.24 -3.56 6.77
CA ILE A 233 -20.39 -2.76 7.21
C ILE A 233 -21.65 -3.17 6.46
N ALA A 234 -22.80 -2.86 7.03
CA ALA A 234 -24.11 -3.04 6.41
C ALA A 234 -24.63 -1.69 5.88
N MET A 235 -25.67 -1.74 5.03
CA MET A 235 -26.35 -0.56 4.51
C MET A 235 -27.75 -0.45 5.09
N ARG A 236 -28.11 0.75 5.58
CA ARG A 236 -29.48 1.12 5.93
C ARG A 236 -30.05 2.01 4.83
N TYR A 237 -31.25 1.69 4.41
CA TYR A 237 -32.07 2.51 3.53
C TYR A 237 -33.28 3.06 4.29
N VAL A 238 -33.76 4.23 3.87
CA VAL A 238 -34.97 4.87 4.36
C VAL A 238 -36.01 4.99 3.24
N ASP A 239 -37.27 4.77 3.56
CA ASP A 239 -38.38 5.00 2.62
C ASP A 239 -38.46 6.49 2.25
N ALA A 240 -38.42 6.77 0.95
CA ALA A 240 -38.53 8.12 0.40
C ALA A 240 -39.89 8.79 0.70
N ALA A 241 -40.96 8.01 0.85
CA ALA A 241 -42.31 8.51 1.13
C ALA A 241 -42.60 8.60 2.65
N THR A 242 -42.04 7.67 3.44
CA THR A 242 -42.32 7.55 4.88
C THR A 242 -41.03 7.49 5.72
N PRO A 243 -40.41 8.64 6.02
CA PRO A 243 -39.21 8.68 6.86
C PRO A 243 -39.44 7.98 8.21
N GLY A 244 -38.48 7.12 8.60
CA GLY A 244 -38.57 6.27 9.79
C GLY A 244 -38.93 4.81 9.51
N VAL A 245 -39.32 4.48 8.27
CA VAL A 245 -39.39 3.11 7.78
C VAL A 245 -38.02 2.75 7.18
N TYR A 246 -37.40 1.68 7.69
CA TYR A 246 -36.04 1.29 7.32
C TYR A 246 -35.96 -0.12 6.75
N LEU A 247 -35.04 -0.30 5.81
CA LEU A 247 -34.57 -1.59 5.30
C LEU A 247 -33.06 -1.67 5.58
N TYR A 248 -32.59 -2.86 5.95
CA TYR A 248 -31.18 -3.12 6.22
C TYR A 248 -30.69 -4.23 5.31
N GLU A 249 -29.57 -4.01 4.64
CA GLU A 249 -28.89 -4.99 3.79
C GLU A 249 -27.53 -5.35 4.39
N TYR A 250 -27.33 -6.64 4.55
CA TYR A 250 -26.12 -7.22 5.12
C TYR A 250 -25.26 -7.81 4.01
N PHE A 251 -23.96 -7.73 4.20
CA PHE A 251 -22.97 -8.13 3.21
C PHE A 251 -21.91 -9.03 3.84
N GLY A 252 -21.51 -10.04 3.09
CA GLY A 252 -20.43 -10.95 3.41
C GLY A 252 -19.30 -10.88 2.39
N SER A 253 -18.11 -11.32 2.77
CA SER A 253 -17.00 -11.50 1.85
C SER A 253 -17.10 -12.84 1.12
N SER A 254 -17.36 -12.76 -0.19
CA SER A 254 -17.33 -13.92 -1.10
C SER A 254 -15.91 -14.31 -1.57
N GLY A 255 -14.88 -13.57 -1.12
CA GLY A 255 -13.48 -13.81 -1.45
C GLY A 255 -12.62 -12.60 -1.09
N ALA A 256 -11.37 -12.83 -0.70
CA ALA A 256 -10.42 -11.76 -0.40
C ALA A 256 -8.98 -12.23 -0.64
N GLY A 257 -8.10 -11.26 -0.84
CA GLY A 257 -6.66 -11.46 -1.02
C GLY A 257 -5.88 -10.29 -0.44
N ALA A 258 -4.67 -10.57 0.04
CA ALA A 258 -3.75 -9.57 0.54
C ALA A 258 -2.32 -9.93 0.15
N THR A 259 -1.55 -8.93 -0.28
CA THR A 259 -0.13 -9.08 -0.64
C THR A 259 0.71 -8.02 0.04
N PHE A 260 1.95 -8.37 0.37
CA PHE A 260 2.93 -7.46 0.95
C PHE A 260 4.15 -7.34 0.03
N SER A 261 4.57 -6.11 -0.27
CA SER A 261 5.79 -5.83 -1.05
C SER A 261 6.73 -4.94 -0.26
N LYS A 262 8.04 -5.26 -0.24
CA LYS A 262 9.06 -4.46 0.42
C LYS A 262 9.38 -3.20 -0.41
N SER A 263 9.97 -2.19 0.22
CA SER A 263 10.43 -0.99 -0.50
C SER A 263 11.54 -1.33 -1.52
N ALA A 264 12.40 -2.32 -1.19
CA ALA A 264 13.45 -2.81 -2.07
C ALA A 264 12.91 -3.34 -3.41
N ASP A 265 11.72 -3.94 -3.41
CA ASP A 265 11.03 -4.49 -4.58
C ASP A 265 10.68 -3.42 -5.64
N LYS A 266 10.71 -2.14 -5.25
CA LYS A 266 10.38 -0.99 -6.09
C LYS A 266 11.61 -0.23 -6.61
N ARG A 267 12.82 -0.73 -6.36
CA ARG A 267 14.06 -0.08 -6.82
C ARG A 267 14.27 -0.29 -8.33
N SER A 268 14.72 0.75 -9.01
CA SER A 268 15.18 0.64 -10.39
C SER A 268 16.47 -0.16 -10.44
N LEU A 269 16.60 -1.08 -11.40
CA LEU A 269 17.80 -1.87 -11.69
C LEU A 269 18.94 -1.04 -12.32
N HIS A 270 19.04 0.25 -11.98
CA HIS A 270 20.18 1.05 -12.41
C HIS A 270 21.35 0.77 -11.49
N SER A 271 22.50 0.43 -12.08
CA SER A 271 23.76 0.35 -11.36
C SER A 271 24.06 1.71 -10.75
N ASP A 272 23.92 1.84 -9.43
CA ASP A 272 24.50 2.95 -8.67
C ASP A 272 26.02 2.81 -8.78
N ARG A 273 26.58 3.43 -9.81
CA ARG A 273 28.02 3.54 -10.04
C ARG A 273 28.46 4.92 -9.54
N ASP A 274 28.31 5.14 -8.24
CA ASP A 274 28.85 6.28 -7.52
C ASP A 274 30.14 5.90 -6.78
#